data_AF-A0A8T4ZI44-F1
#
_entry.id   AF-A0A8T4ZI44-F1
#
_cell.length_a   1.000
_cell.length_b   1.000
_cell.length_c   1.000
_cell.angle_alpha   90.00
_cell.angle_beta   90.00
_cell.angle_gamma   90.00
#
_symmetry.space_group_name_H-M   'P 1'
#
loop_
_entity.id
_entity.type
_entity.pdbx_description
1 polymer ?
#
loop_
_entity_poly.entity_id
_entity_poly.type
_entity_poly.pdbx_seq_one_letter_code
_entity_poly.pdbx_strand_id
1 'polypeptide(L)'
;AEGIEVIALGTMENTSNIARMVARDVKALVALARDPVTVGYALEHGAPGAISKAIDLGKKVLKVRDKNPNDIVKAALDYLGGEIVAKGRVIEKMLEAKGGFDVGVVKIREGTNVYEVSYMNEYMTLERENERIATFPDLVCTFGADGLPLTSASIKEGDKVFLTKTPKELIPIGDGNRYAEIYDPVEKALGKPMVKYLNGFLKG
;
A
#
# COMPACT_ATOMS: atom_id res chain seq x y z
N ALA A 1 5.88 34.27 -10.90
CA ALA A 1 5.80 33.12 -9.98
C ALA A 1 7.01 32.25 -10.24
N GLU A 2 7.79 31.89 -9.22
CA GLU A 2 8.79 30.83 -9.35
C GLU A 2 8.03 29.49 -9.38
N GLY A 3 8.06 28.80 -10.51
CA GLY A 3 7.33 27.56 -10.70
C GLY A 3 7.65 26.94 -12.05
N ILE A 4 7.42 25.63 -12.17
CA ILE A 4 7.62 24.87 -13.39
C ILE A 4 6.26 24.38 -13.87
N GLU A 5 5.95 24.65 -15.14
CA GLU A 5 4.81 24.08 -15.85
C GLU A 5 5.33 23.18 -16.97
N VAL A 6 4.81 21.96 -17.07
CA VAL A 6 5.21 20.99 -18.09
C VAL A 6 3.98 20.38 -18.73
N ILE A 7 3.95 20.40 -20.06
CA ILE A 7 3.02 19.64 -20.88
C ILE A 7 3.81 18.53 -21.56
N ALA A 8 3.41 17.27 -21.33
CA ALA A 8 4.04 16.11 -21.93
C ALA A 8 3.00 15.31 -22.73
N LEU A 9 3.32 14.98 -23.98
CA LEU A 9 2.52 14.12 -24.85
C LEU A 9 3.36 12.90 -25.24
N GLY A 10 2.81 11.71 -25.10
CA GLY A 10 3.49 10.46 -25.40
C GLY A 10 2.80 9.27 -24.75
N THR A 11 3.52 8.16 -24.64
CA THR A 11 3.05 6.97 -23.93
C THR A 11 2.84 7.25 -22.44
N MET A 12 2.03 6.43 -21.76
CA MET A 12 1.82 6.55 -20.32
C MET A 12 3.13 6.46 -19.53
N GLU A 13 4.06 5.61 -19.98
CA GLU A 13 5.38 5.44 -19.37
C GLU A 13 6.24 6.70 -19.52
N ASN A 14 6.39 7.24 -20.74
CA ASN A 14 7.21 8.42 -21.00
C ASN A 14 6.68 9.66 -20.25
N THR A 15 5.37 9.87 -20.28
CA THR A 15 4.72 10.98 -19.56
C THR A 15 4.80 10.81 -18.04
N SER A 16 4.75 9.58 -17.52
CA SER A 16 5.00 9.27 -16.10
C SER A 16 6.44 9.57 -15.69
N ASN A 17 7.42 9.22 -16.54
CA ASN A 17 8.83 9.50 -16.30
C ASN A 17 9.11 11.01 -16.23
N ILE A 18 8.51 11.80 -17.14
CA ILE A 18 8.60 13.26 -17.08
C ILE A 18 7.97 13.81 -15.79
N ALA A 19 6.77 13.35 -15.42
CA ALA A 19 6.11 13.81 -14.18
C ALA A 19 6.97 13.53 -12.93
N ARG A 20 7.60 12.35 -12.86
CA ARG A 20 8.51 11.98 -11.77
C ARG A 20 9.79 12.81 -11.75
N MET A 21 10.35 13.09 -12.91
CA MET A 21 11.53 13.96 -13.05
C MET A 21 11.22 15.35 -12.48
N VAL A 22 10.11 15.96 -12.89
CA VAL A 22 9.67 17.26 -12.37
C VAL A 22 9.44 17.21 -10.86
N ALA A 23 8.78 16.16 -10.35
CA ALA A 23 8.56 16.01 -8.91
C ALA A 23 9.85 15.92 -8.09
N ARG A 24 10.90 15.27 -8.63
CA ARG A 24 12.22 15.20 -7.98
C ARG A 24 12.92 16.56 -7.97
N ASP A 25 12.86 17.29 -9.08
CA ASP A 25 13.57 18.56 -9.23
C ASP A 25 12.94 19.68 -8.41
N VAL A 26 11.60 19.76 -8.43
CA VAL A 26 10.85 20.79 -7.71
C VAL A 26 10.95 20.61 -6.19
N LYS A 27 11.17 19.38 -5.69
CA LYS A 27 11.22 19.02 -4.26
C LYS A 27 10.02 19.55 -3.46
N ALA A 28 8.91 19.78 -4.13
CA ALA A 28 7.67 20.31 -3.57
C ALA A 28 6.47 19.64 -4.25
N LEU A 29 5.26 20.07 -3.87
CA LEU A 29 4.03 19.54 -4.41
C LEU A 29 3.94 19.81 -5.92
N VAL A 30 3.72 18.75 -6.71
CA VAL A 30 3.39 18.84 -8.13
C VAL A 30 1.91 18.53 -8.30
N ALA A 31 1.14 19.47 -8.85
CA ALA A 31 -0.21 19.22 -9.32
C ALA A 31 -0.15 18.55 -10.70
N LEU A 32 -0.89 17.45 -10.88
CA LEU A 32 -0.86 16.66 -12.11
C LEU A 32 -2.29 16.40 -12.61
N ALA A 33 -2.54 16.73 -13.87
CA ALA A 33 -3.72 16.30 -14.62
C ALA A 33 -3.25 15.48 -15.82
N ARG A 34 -3.66 14.20 -15.89
CA ARG A 34 -3.30 13.27 -16.95
C ARG A 34 -4.41 12.25 -17.16
N ASP A 35 -4.33 11.52 -18.27
CA ASP A 35 -5.21 10.40 -18.60
C ASP A 35 -6.71 10.71 -18.45
N PRO A 36 -7.24 11.76 -19.11
CA PRO A 36 -8.67 12.03 -19.07
C PRO A 36 -9.44 10.84 -19.67
N VAL A 37 -10.41 10.33 -18.91
CA VAL A 37 -11.27 9.21 -19.31
C VAL A 37 -12.73 9.61 -19.20
N THR A 38 -13.60 8.87 -19.90
CA THR A 38 -15.04 9.07 -19.76
C THR A 38 -15.53 8.58 -18.38
N VAL A 39 -16.67 9.10 -17.94
CA VAL A 39 -17.32 8.64 -16.70
C VAL A 39 -17.60 7.14 -16.75
N GLY A 40 -18.09 6.63 -17.89
CA GLY A 40 -18.36 5.20 -18.08
C GLY A 40 -17.11 4.34 -17.88
N TYR A 41 -15.99 4.74 -18.49
CA TYR A 41 -14.71 4.05 -18.33
C TYR A 41 -14.23 4.05 -16.87
N ALA A 42 -14.35 5.18 -16.16
CA ALA A 42 -13.97 5.28 -14.76
C ALA A 42 -14.86 4.43 -13.84
N LEU A 43 -16.15 4.30 -14.14
CA LEU A 43 -17.08 3.43 -13.41
C LEU A 43 -16.78 1.95 -13.64
N GLU A 44 -16.38 1.58 -14.85
CA GLU A 44 -16.10 0.19 -15.22
C GLU A 44 -14.73 -0.30 -14.72
N HIS A 45 -13.68 0.51 -14.89
CA HIS A 45 -12.29 0.09 -14.63
C HIS A 45 -11.67 0.71 -13.38
N GLY A 46 -12.30 1.73 -12.80
CA GLY A 46 -11.84 2.38 -11.58
C GLY A 46 -12.19 1.59 -10.32
N ALA A 47 -12.08 2.27 -9.18
CA ALA A 47 -12.52 1.75 -7.88
C ALA A 47 -13.66 2.62 -7.31
N PRO A 48 -14.84 2.67 -7.98
CA PRO A 48 -15.95 3.50 -7.52
C PRO A 48 -16.32 3.16 -6.07
N GLY A 49 -16.49 4.20 -5.25
CA GLY A 49 -16.78 4.05 -3.82
C GLY A 49 -15.57 3.88 -2.90
N ALA A 50 -14.33 3.75 -3.43
CA ALA A 50 -13.13 3.62 -2.60
C ALA A 50 -12.95 4.78 -1.61
N ILE A 51 -13.14 6.03 -2.08
CA ILE A 51 -13.04 7.23 -1.22
C ILE A 51 -14.11 7.22 -0.14
N SER A 52 -15.36 6.88 -0.47
CA SER A 52 -16.45 6.78 0.50
C SER A 52 -16.17 5.72 1.56
N LYS A 53 -15.66 4.53 1.14
CA LYS A 53 -15.26 3.47 2.06
C LYS A 53 -14.13 3.91 3.00
N ALA A 54 -13.14 4.64 2.50
CA ALA A 54 -12.06 5.20 3.33
C ALA A 54 -12.57 6.24 4.34
N ILE A 55 -13.48 7.12 3.93
CA ILE A 55 -14.12 8.10 4.81
C ILE A 55 -14.92 7.39 5.92
N ASP A 56 -15.71 6.38 5.56
CA ASP A 56 -16.53 5.66 6.52
C ASP A 56 -15.69 4.83 7.49
N LEU A 57 -14.60 4.20 7.02
CA LEU A 57 -13.58 3.61 7.88
C LEU A 57 -13.06 4.62 8.91
N GLY A 58 -12.66 5.81 8.44
CA GLY A 58 -12.19 6.90 9.31
C GLY A 58 -13.23 7.28 10.37
N LYS A 59 -14.50 7.42 9.99
CA LYS A 59 -15.60 7.69 10.94
C LYS A 59 -15.74 6.59 11.99
N LYS A 60 -15.57 5.30 11.62
CA LYS A 60 -15.66 4.18 12.57
C LYS A 60 -14.51 4.21 13.57
N VAL A 61 -13.29 4.44 13.09
CA VAL A 61 -12.09 4.58 13.93
C VAL A 61 -12.20 5.77 14.88
N LEU A 62 -12.61 6.93 14.38
CA LEU A 62 -12.75 8.16 15.19
C LEU A 62 -13.75 8.02 16.34
N LYS A 63 -14.83 7.24 16.16
CA LYS A 63 -15.82 6.98 17.22
C LYS A 63 -15.28 6.20 18.42
N VAL A 64 -14.17 5.49 18.25
CA VAL A 64 -13.54 4.68 19.30
C VAL A 64 -12.12 5.13 19.60
N ARG A 65 -11.69 6.29 19.10
CA ARG A 65 -10.31 6.77 19.18
C ARG A 65 -9.80 6.91 20.61
N ASP A 66 -10.68 7.19 21.56
CA ASP A 66 -10.31 7.33 22.98
C ASP A 66 -10.33 5.99 23.75
N LYS A 67 -10.62 4.88 23.06
CA LYS A 67 -10.54 3.53 23.63
C LYS A 67 -9.11 3.00 23.55
N ASN A 68 -8.91 1.77 24.04
CA ASN A 68 -7.61 1.14 23.98
C ASN A 68 -7.22 0.79 22.52
N PRO A 69 -5.92 0.69 22.20
CA PRO A 69 -5.43 0.42 20.85
C PRO A 69 -6.04 -0.81 20.15
N ASN A 70 -6.32 -1.89 20.90
CA ASN A 70 -6.93 -3.09 20.31
C ASN A 70 -8.34 -2.80 19.80
N ASP A 71 -9.14 -2.03 20.54
CA ASP A 71 -10.51 -1.69 20.14
C ASP A 71 -10.52 -0.80 18.89
N ILE A 72 -9.52 0.08 18.75
CA ILE A 72 -9.36 0.97 17.59
C ILE A 72 -9.06 0.14 16.34
N VAL A 73 -8.04 -0.73 16.42
CA VAL A 73 -7.65 -1.61 15.30
C VAL A 73 -8.78 -2.58 14.98
N LYS A 74 -9.45 -3.14 15.98
CA LYS A 74 -10.59 -4.02 15.79
C LYS A 74 -11.75 -3.30 15.08
N ALA A 75 -12.08 -2.07 15.46
CA ALA A 75 -13.14 -1.32 14.79
C ALA A 75 -12.83 -1.06 13.31
N ALA A 76 -11.56 -0.85 12.96
CA ALA A 76 -11.12 -0.75 11.57
C ALA A 76 -11.33 -2.08 10.83
N LEU A 77 -10.87 -3.19 11.41
CA LEU A 77 -10.94 -4.52 10.81
C LEU A 77 -12.36 -5.08 10.72
N ASP A 78 -13.22 -4.81 11.72
CA ASP A 78 -14.63 -5.18 11.69
C ASP A 78 -15.36 -4.50 10.51
N TYR A 79 -14.95 -3.29 10.12
CA TYR A 79 -15.49 -2.59 8.96
C TYR A 79 -14.88 -3.07 7.63
N LEU A 80 -13.58 -3.37 7.62
CA LEU A 80 -12.87 -3.83 6.43
C LEU A 80 -13.10 -5.32 6.12
N GLY A 81 -13.44 -6.12 7.13
CA GLY A 81 -13.45 -7.59 7.09
C GLY A 81 -12.05 -8.22 7.13
N GLY A 82 -11.10 -7.54 7.76
CA GLY A 82 -9.71 -7.99 7.89
C GLY A 82 -9.41 -8.66 9.22
N GLU A 83 -8.15 -9.02 9.43
CA GLU A 83 -7.67 -9.64 10.66
C GLU A 83 -6.32 -9.08 11.13
N ILE A 84 -6.05 -9.25 12.42
CA ILE A 84 -4.73 -8.99 13.00
C ILE A 84 -3.89 -10.25 12.79
N VAL A 85 -2.82 -10.11 12.01
CA VAL A 85 -1.86 -11.19 11.77
C VAL A 85 -0.88 -11.31 12.93
N ALA A 86 -0.42 -10.18 13.48
CA ALA A 86 0.53 -10.16 14.59
C ALA A 86 0.43 -8.86 15.41
N LYS A 87 0.81 -8.93 16.69
CA LYS A 87 1.06 -7.80 17.58
C LYS A 87 2.51 -7.85 18.03
N GLY A 88 3.37 -7.20 17.25
CA GLY A 88 4.82 -7.40 17.36
C GLY A 88 5.60 -6.11 17.55
N ARG A 89 6.92 -6.29 17.66
CA ARG A 89 7.89 -5.20 17.64
C ARG A 89 8.65 -5.20 16.33
N VAL A 90 8.85 -4.03 15.73
CA VAL A 90 9.75 -3.88 14.59
C VAL A 90 11.18 -4.11 15.05
N ILE A 91 11.84 -5.10 14.47
CA ILE A 91 13.21 -5.49 14.84
C ILE A 91 14.23 -5.06 13.80
N GLU A 92 13.79 -4.73 12.59
CA GLU A 92 14.65 -4.37 11.46
C GLU A 92 13.82 -3.57 10.45
N LYS A 93 14.39 -2.49 9.93
CA LYS A 93 13.86 -1.77 8.77
C LYS A 93 14.98 -1.46 7.78
N MET A 94 14.88 -2.06 6.60
CA MET A 94 15.74 -1.77 5.47
C MET A 94 15.00 -0.87 4.48
N LEU A 95 15.70 0.13 3.94
CA LEU A 95 15.19 1.05 2.94
C LEU A 95 16.28 1.33 1.91
N GLU A 96 15.94 1.22 0.63
CA GLU A 96 16.78 1.57 -0.50
C GLU A 96 15.93 2.31 -1.55
N ALA A 97 16.44 3.43 -2.06
CA ALA A 97 15.77 4.15 -3.14
C ALA A 97 16.13 3.51 -4.49
N LYS A 98 15.17 2.85 -5.16
CA LYS A 98 15.36 2.24 -6.49
C LYS A 98 14.33 2.77 -7.47
N GLY A 99 14.77 3.27 -8.63
CA GLY A 99 13.85 3.73 -9.69
C GLY A 99 12.90 4.86 -9.29
N GLY A 100 13.18 5.58 -8.19
CA GLY A 100 12.29 6.62 -7.65
C GLY A 100 11.20 6.13 -6.72
N PHE A 101 11.35 4.91 -6.21
CA PHE A 101 10.50 4.35 -5.17
C PHE A 101 11.33 3.99 -3.95
N ASP A 102 10.68 4.05 -2.80
CA ASP A 102 11.21 3.57 -1.53
C ASP A 102 10.95 2.07 -1.44
N VAL A 103 12.00 1.28 -1.63
CA VAL A 103 11.94 -0.17 -1.67
C VAL A 103 12.59 -0.72 -0.41
N GLY A 104 11.96 -1.67 0.26
CA GLY A 104 12.54 -2.19 1.48
C GLY A 104 11.79 -3.32 2.12
N VAL A 105 12.25 -3.64 3.33
CA VAL A 105 11.71 -4.72 4.16
C VAL A 105 11.60 -4.23 5.60
N VAL A 106 10.49 -4.55 6.24
CA VAL A 106 10.28 -4.40 7.68
C VAL A 106 10.12 -5.78 8.28
N LYS A 107 10.90 -6.10 9.32
CA LYS A 107 10.71 -7.34 10.09
C LYS A 107 10.04 -7.05 11.42
N ILE A 108 8.99 -7.80 11.72
CA ILE A 108 8.16 -7.66 12.92
C ILE A 108 8.24 -8.97 13.71
N ARG A 109 8.59 -8.90 14.98
CA ARG A 109 8.68 -10.07 15.88
C ARG A 109 7.51 -10.11 16.86
N GLU A 110 6.85 -11.26 16.95
CA GLU A 110 5.87 -11.58 17.98
C GLU A 110 6.25 -12.94 18.60
N GLY A 111 6.74 -12.94 19.84
CA GLY A 111 7.31 -14.14 20.45
C GLY A 111 8.49 -14.67 19.64
N THR A 112 8.41 -15.94 19.22
CA THR A 112 9.41 -16.61 18.36
C THR A 112 9.17 -16.35 16.86
N ASN A 113 7.97 -15.89 16.48
CA ASN A 113 7.62 -15.68 15.08
C ASN A 113 8.24 -14.39 14.56
N VAL A 114 8.77 -14.44 13.35
CA VAL A 114 9.24 -13.26 12.60
C VAL A 114 8.45 -13.15 11.30
N TYR A 115 7.81 -11.99 11.14
CA TYR A 115 7.06 -11.61 9.96
C TYR A 115 7.90 -10.66 9.12
N GLU A 116 8.02 -10.94 7.84
CA GLU A 116 8.71 -10.09 6.88
C GLU A 116 7.70 -9.39 5.98
N VAL A 117 7.71 -8.06 6.00
CA VAL A 117 6.85 -7.22 5.17
C VAL A 117 7.71 -6.46 4.18
N SER A 118 7.61 -6.82 2.91
CA SER A 118 8.30 -6.07 1.85
C SER A 118 7.42 -4.92 1.37
N TYR A 119 8.03 -3.82 0.97
CA TYR A 119 7.31 -2.65 0.51
C TYR A 119 8.01 -1.95 -0.66
N MET A 120 7.19 -1.32 -1.50
CA MET A 120 7.59 -0.40 -2.55
C MET A 120 6.61 0.77 -2.47
N ASN A 121 6.95 1.77 -1.65
CA ASN A 121 6.03 2.75 -1.05
C ASN A 121 4.91 2.11 -0.21
N GLU A 122 4.10 1.22 -0.78
CA GLU A 122 3.08 0.41 -0.12
C GLU A 122 3.58 -1.00 0.22
N TYR A 123 2.93 -1.68 1.18
CA TYR A 123 3.26 -3.07 1.51
C TYR A 123 2.86 -4.01 0.38
N MET A 124 3.83 -4.77 -0.13
CA MET A 124 3.68 -5.63 -1.30
C MET A 124 3.55 -7.11 -0.93
N THR A 125 4.34 -7.57 0.03
CA THR A 125 4.26 -8.97 0.51
C THR A 125 4.28 -9.01 2.02
N LEU A 126 3.59 -10.00 2.58
CA LEU A 126 3.71 -10.40 3.97
C LEU A 126 4.02 -11.89 4.05
N GLU A 127 5.11 -12.24 4.72
CA GLU A 127 5.60 -13.61 4.87
C GLU A 127 5.94 -13.93 6.34
N ARG A 128 5.79 -15.19 6.73
CA ARG A 128 6.27 -15.71 8.02
C ARG A 128 7.01 -17.02 7.76
N GLU A 129 8.26 -17.13 8.21
CA GLU A 129 9.05 -18.37 8.02
C GLU A 129 9.10 -18.87 6.56
N ASN A 130 9.18 -17.93 5.60
CA ASN A 130 9.12 -18.17 4.14
C ASN A 130 7.76 -18.63 3.58
N GLU A 131 6.70 -18.66 4.40
CA GLU A 131 5.32 -18.87 3.95
C GLU A 131 4.68 -17.52 3.58
N ARG A 132 4.08 -17.44 2.38
CA ARG A 132 3.35 -16.24 1.93
C ARG A 132 1.98 -16.17 2.60
N ILE A 133 1.77 -15.12 3.39
CA ILE A 133 0.51 -14.83 4.10
C ILE A 133 -0.39 -13.91 3.27
N ALA A 134 0.18 -12.91 2.61
CA ALA A 134 -0.56 -11.95 1.80
C ALA A 134 0.32 -11.38 0.67
N THR A 135 -0.31 -11.09 -0.46
CA THR A 135 0.31 -10.44 -1.62
C THR A 135 -0.58 -9.30 -2.07
N PHE A 136 -0.01 -8.11 -2.26
CA PHE A 136 -0.75 -6.98 -2.83
C PHE A 136 -1.44 -7.43 -4.13
N PRO A 137 -2.76 -7.20 -4.31
CA PRO A 137 -3.55 -6.15 -3.64
C PRO A 137 -4.23 -6.50 -2.32
N ASP A 138 -3.93 -7.64 -1.69
CA ASP A 138 -4.38 -7.83 -0.30
C ASP A 138 -3.85 -6.68 0.54
N LEU A 139 -4.74 -6.01 1.28
CA LEU A 139 -4.39 -4.80 2.01
C LEU A 139 -3.67 -5.18 3.30
N VAL A 140 -2.34 -5.12 3.28
CA VAL A 140 -1.50 -5.20 4.47
C VAL A 140 -1.36 -3.80 5.06
N CYS A 141 -1.54 -3.67 6.37
CA CYS A 141 -1.40 -2.39 7.08
C CYS A 141 -0.69 -2.60 8.41
N THR A 142 0.03 -1.57 8.85
CA THR A 142 0.52 -1.49 10.23
C THR A 142 -0.22 -0.40 10.99
N PHE A 143 -0.47 -0.65 12.28
CA PHE A 143 -1.00 0.34 13.22
C PHE A 143 -0.02 0.48 14.37
N GLY A 144 0.19 1.69 14.87
CA GLY A 144 1.09 1.97 15.98
C GLY A 144 0.59 1.42 17.31
N ALA A 145 1.39 1.62 18.36
CA ALA A 145 1.05 1.23 19.72
C ALA A 145 -0.19 1.98 20.26
N ASP A 146 -0.56 3.10 19.65
CA ASP A 146 -1.75 3.90 19.90
C ASP A 146 -3.00 3.39 19.14
N GLY A 147 -2.83 2.39 18.26
CA GLY A 147 -3.90 1.82 17.45
C GLY A 147 -4.24 2.63 16.20
N LEU A 148 -3.48 3.70 15.89
CA LEU A 148 -3.67 4.50 14.69
C LEU A 148 -2.83 3.97 13.52
N PRO A 149 -3.26 4.17 12.26
CA PRO A 149 -2.50 3.71 11.10
C PRO A 149 -1.07 4.27 11.08
N LEU A 150 -0.09 3.41 10.82
CA LEU A 150 1.31 3.74 10.69
C LEU A 150 1.76 3.42 9.27
N THR A 151 2.40 4.37 8.59
CA THR A 151 2.85 4.17 7.21
C THR A 151 4.20 3.45 7.16
N SER A 152 4.48 2.80 6.03
CA SER A 152 5.81 2.26 5.70
C SER A 152 6.92 3.31 5.79
N ALA A 153 6.64 4.57 5.46
CA ALA A 153 7.59 5.67 5.60
C ALA A 153 7.84 6.02 7.08
N SER A 154 6.79 6.06 7.91
CA SER A 154 6.88 6.50 9.30
C SER A 154 7.30 5.42 10.31
N ILE A 155 7.11 4.14 9.99
CA ILE A 155 7.50 3.02 10.87
C ILE A 155 9.01 2.99 11.10
N LYS A 156 9.43 2.68 12.34
CA LYS A 156 10.84 2.66 12.77
C LYS A 156 11.16 1.39 13.54
N GLU A 157 12.45 1.06 13.57
CA GLU A 157 12.94 0.02 14.46
C GLU A 157 12.59 0.32 15.92
N GLY A 158 12.12 -0.69 16.62
CA GLY A 158 11.69 -0.60 18.01
C GLY A 158 10.21 -0.29 18.20
N ASP A 159 9.48 0.15 17.17
CA ASP A 159 8.04 0.41 17.25
C ASP A 159 7.27 -0.87 17.62
N LYS A 160 6.24 -0.72 18.47
CA LYS A 160 5.25 -1.76 18.69
C LYS A 160 4.11 -1.54 17.71
N VAL A 161 3.74 -2.57 16.96
CA VAL A 161 2.77 -2.45 15.87
C VAL A 161 1.77 -3.61 15.86
N PHE A 162 0.56 -3.31 15.43
CA PHE A 162 -0.38 -4.29 14.92
C PHE A 162 -0.11 -4.47 13.44
N LEU A 163 0.19 -5.69 13.02
CA LEU A 163 0.27 -6.06 11.62
C LEU A 163 -1.05 -6.72 11.23
N THR A 164 -1.66 -6.21 10.17
CA THR A 164 -3.01 -6.60 9.75
C THR A 164 -3.04 -6.96 8.28
N LYS A 165 -4.03 -7.76 7.88
CA LYS A 165 -4.34 -8.00 6.47
C LYS A 165 -5.85 -7.94 6.24
N THR A 166 -6.25 -7.43 5.08
CA THR A 166 -7.62 -7.54 4.57
C THR A 166 -7.57 -8.14 3.16
N PRO A 167 -8.35 -9.21 2.87
CA PRO A 167 -8.43 -9.77 1.53
C PRO A 167 -8.84 -8.72 0.48
N LYS A 168 -8.18 -8.72 -0.67
CA LYS A 168 -8.45 -7.79 -1.77
C LYS A 168 -9.91 -7.81 -2.25
N GLU A 169 -10.60 -8.94 -2.10
CA GLU A 169 -12.00 -9.12 -2.49
C GLU A 169 -12.97 -8.22 -1.70
N LEU A 170 -12.54 -7.72 -0.53
CA LEU A 170 -13.32 -6.83 0.34
C LEU A 170 -13.00 -5.35 0.13
N ILE A 171 -12.04 -5.05 -0.75
CA ILE A 171 -11.56 -3.70 -1.05
C ILE A 171 -11.93 -3.35 -2.50
N PRO A 172 -12.52 -2.16 -2.76
CA PRO A 172 -12.68 -1.67 -4.12
C PRO A 172 -11.31 -1.49 -4.77
N ILE A 173 -11.06 -2.22 -5.86
CA ILE A 173 -9.78 -2.23 -6.57
C ILE A 173 -10.04 -1.94 -8.04
N GLY A 174 -9.26 -1.00 -8.59
CA GLY A 174 -9.29 -0.69 -10.01
C GLY A 174 -8.64 -1.80 -10.83
N ASP A 175 -9.15 -1.98 -12.04
CA ASP A 175 -8.77 -3.05 -12.96
C ASP A 175 -7.29 -3.05 -13.33
N GLY A 176 -6.60 -1.91 -13.23
CA GLY A 176 -5.15 -1.81 -13.43
C GLY A 176 -4.34 -2.81 -12.59
N ASN A 177 -4.86 -3.22 -11.43
CA ASN A 177 -4.19 -4.21 -10.58
C ASN A 177 -4.34 -5.65 -11.11
N ARG A 178 -5.21 -5.91 -12.07
CA ARG A 178 -5.45 -7.26 -12.59
C ARG A 178 -4.51 -7.65 -13.73
N TYR A 179 -3.62 -6.76 -14.13
CA TYR A 179 -2.69 -6.98 -15.24
C TYR A 179 -1.36 -7.51 -14.69
N ALA A 180 -0.85 -8.62 -15.21
CA ALA A 180 0.36 -9.24 -14.67
C ALA A 180 1.60 -8.33 -14.83
N GLU A 181 1.67 -7.60 -15.94
CA GLU A 181 2.78 -6.72 -16.32
C GLU A 181 3.01 -5.56 -15.35
N ILE A 182 2.01 -5.16 -14.57
CA ILE A 182 2.17 -4.08 -13.57
C ILE A 182 3.01 -4.51 -12.38
N TYR A 183 3.18 -5.83 -12.19
CA TYR A 183 3.97 -6.41 -11.11
C TYR A 183 5.44 -6.60 -11.47
N ASP A 184 5.81 -6.60 -12.75
CA ASP A 184 7.20 -6.78 -13.19
C ASP A 184 8.20 -5.81 -12.52
N PRO A 185 7.91 -4.50 -12.41
CA PRO A 185 8.81 -3.57 -11.73
C PRO A 185 8.92 -3.86 -10.23
N VAL A 186 7.83 -4.32 -9.61
CA VAL A 186 7.77 -4.68 -8.19
C VAL A 186 8.60 -5.93 -7.92
N GLU A 187 8.44 -6.97 -8.73
CA GLU A 187 9.22 -8.21 -8.63
C GLU A 187 10.71 -7.94 -8.83
N LYS A 188 11.09 -7.12 -9.82
CA LYS A 188 12.49 -6.72 -10.06
C LYS A 188 13.08 -5.93 -8.90
N ALA A 189 12.30 -5.05 -8.28
CA ALA A 189 12.75 -4.22 -7.17
C ALA A 189 12.93 -5.04 -5.88
N LEU A 190 11.99 -5.95 -5.60
CA LEU A 190 11.95 -6.73 -4.35
C LEU A 190 12.69 -8.06 -4.44
N GLY A 191 12.91 -8.58 -5.64
CA GLY A 191 13.41 -9.95 -5.84
C GLY A 191 12.41 -11.02 -5.39
N LYS A 192 11.12 -10.67 -5.29
CA LYS A 192 10.06 -11.56 -4.80
C LYS A 192 8.98 -11.77 -5.86
N PRO A 193 8.54 -13.02 -6.10
CA PRO A 193 7.44 -13.26 -7.01
C PRO A 193 6.11 -12.76 -6.40
N MET A 194 5.36 -12.05 -7.23
CA MET A 194 4.04 -11.49 -6.99
C MET A 194 3.01 -12.26 -7.83
N VAL A 195 3.22 -12.36 -9.14
CA VAL A 195 2.27 -12.96 -10.11
C VAL A 195 1.90 -14.40 -9.73
N LYS A 196 2.90 -15.18 -9.27
CA LYS A 196 2.72 -16.56 -8.78
C LYS A 196 1.63 -16.70 -7.71
N TYR A 197 1.40 -15.65 -6.90
CA TYR A 197 0.46 -15.66 -5.77
C TYR A 197 -0.88 -14.97 -6.10
N LEU A 198 -1.08 -14.56 -7.34
CA LEU A 198 -2.30 -13.86 -7.79
C LEU A 198 -3.12 -14.68 -8.78
N ASN A 199 -2.94 -16.01 -8.80
CA ASN A 199 -3.73 -16.93 -9.62
C ASN A 199 -5.23 -16.75 -9.33
N GLY A 200 -6.03 -16.55 -10.38
CA GLY A 200 -7.47 -16.30 -10.27
C GLY A 200 -7.86 -14.85 -9.98
N PHE A 201 -6.91 -13.96 -9.70
CA PHE A 201 -7.15 -12.51 -9.58
C PHE A 201 -6.80 -11.75 -10.87
N LEU A 202 -5.73 -12.18 -11.55
CA LEU A 202 -5.24 -11.56 -12.77
C LEU A 202 -6.16 -11.85 -13.97
N LYS A 203 -6.23 -10.88 -14.90
CA LYS A 203 -6.83 -11.01 -16.22
C LYS A 203 -5.75 -11.53 -17.17
N GLY A 204 -6.00 -12.64 -17.84
CA GLY A 204 -5.05 -13.32 -18.73
C GLY A 204 -5.06 -14.81 -18.49
#